data_AF-A0A059PVM0-F1
#
_entry.id   AF-A0A059PVM0-F1
#
_cell.length_a   1.000
_cell.length_b   1.000
_cell.length_c   1.000
_cell.angle_alpha   90.00
_cell.angle_beta   90.00
_cell.angle_gamma   90.00
#
_symmetry.space_group_name_H-M   'P 1'
#
loop_
_entity.id
_entity.type
_entity.pdbx_description
1 polymer ?
#
loop_
_entity_poly.entity_id
_entity_poly.type
_entity_poly.pdbx_seq_one_letter_code
_entity_poly.pdbx_strand_id
1 'polypeptide(L)' 'QLLLAALNITTHVLKNGGVFVAKIFRGKDVTLLYSQLKQFFELVTVSKPRSSRNSSIEAFVICQNYTAASW' A
#
# COMPACT_ATOMS: atom_id res chain seq x y z
N GLN A 1 -3.46 -7.15 9.67
CA GLN A 1 -4.71 -6.53 10.17
C GLN A 1 -4.69 -5.00 10.08
N LEU A 2 -3.68 -4.29 10.61
CA LEU A 2 -3.63 -2.81 10.55
C LEU A 2 -3.73 -2.22 9.14
N LEU A 3 -3.01 -2.78 8.18
CA LEU A 3 -3.00 -2.24 6.82
C LEU A 3 -4.35 -2.38 6.10
N LEU A 4 -5.08 -3.47 6.36
CA LEU A 4 -6.42 -3.67 5.81
C LEU A 4 -7.42 -2.67 6.38
N ALA A 5 -7.34 -2.39 7.68
CA ALA A 5 -8.16 -1.36 8.32
C ALA A 5 -7.85 0.04 7.75
N ALA A 6 -6.57 0.36 7.54
CA ALA A 6 -6.14 1.60 6.90
C ALA A 6 -6.65 1.69 5.45
N LEU A 7 -6.60 0.59 4.70
CA LEU A 7 -7.12 0.53 3.34
C LEU A 7 -8.64 0.76 3.30
N ASN A 8 -9.39 0.18 4.24
CA ASN A 8 -10.84 0.38 4.33
C ASN A 8 -11.20 1.86 4.57
N ILE A 9 -10.47 2.56 5.44
CA ILE A 9 -10.68 4.00 5.62
C ILE A 9 -10.29 4.74 4.32
N THR A 10 -9.16 4.38 3.73
CA THR A 10 -8.63 4.97 2.49
C THR A 10 -9.66 4.90 1.36
N THR A 11 -10.36 3.79 1.20
CA THR A 11 -11.36 3.64 0.12
C THR A 11 -12.56 4.58 0.26
N HIS A 12 -12.83 5.09 1.46
CA HIS A 12 -13.92 6.05 1.71
C HIS A 12 -13.49 7.53 1.66
N VAL A 13 -12.20 7.82 1.83
CA VAL A 13 -11.71 9.21 1.95
C VAL A 13 -10.79 9.65 0.81
N LEU A 14 -10.12 8.70 0.16
CA LEU A 14 -9.14 9.00 -0.88
C LEU A 14 -9.88 9.32 -2.19
N LYS A 15 -9.61 10.50 -2.75
CA LYS A 15 -10.14 10.89 -4.06
C LYS A 15 -9.54 10.02 -5.17
N ASN A 16 -10.28 9.89 -6.29
CA ASN A 16 -9.74 9.30 -7.51
C ASN A 16 -8.44 9.99 -7.96
N GLY A 17 -7.48 9.20 -8.43
CA GLY A 17 -6.11 9.64 -8.72
C GLY A 17 -5.23 9.87 -7.48
N GLY A 18 -5.74 9.60 -6.27
CA GLY A 18 -5.02 9.79 -5.01
C GLY A 18 -3.87 8.81 -4.80
N VAL A 19 -3.01 9.11 -3.82
CA VAL A 19 -1.86 8.28 -3.43
C VAL A 19 -2.03 7.81 -1.99
N PHE A 20 -1.79 6.52 -1.76
CA PHE A 20 -1.75 5.89 -0.44
C PHE A 20 -0.35 5.34 -0.16
N VAL A 21 0.25 5.75 0.96
CA VAL A 21 1.56 5.29 1.40
C VAL A 21 1.44 4.68 2.79
N ALA A 22 1.96 3.47 2.97
CA ALA A 22 1.90 2.81 4.26
C ALA A 22 3.18 2.02 4.58
N LYS A 23 3.55 2.01 5.86
CA LYS A 23 4.65 1.19 6.36
C LYS A 23 4.23 -0.27 6.45
N ILE A 24 5.09 -1.17 6.00
CA ILE A 24 4.89 -2.62 5.98
C ILE A 24 6.12 -3.34 6.52
N PHE A 25 5.94 -4.58 6.95
CA PHE A 25 7.05 -5.51 7.21
C PHE A 25 7.15 -6.49 6.04
N ARG A 26 8.31 -6.56 5.39
CA ARG A 26 8.54 -7.48 4.27
C ARG A 26 8.66 -8.91 4.81
N GLY A 27 7.55 -9.66 4.78
CA GLY A 27 7.44 -11.06 5.22
C GLY A 27 6.68 -11.95 4.23
N LYS A 28 6.30 -13.16 4.66
CA LYS A 28 5.69 -14.20 3.80
C LYS A 28 4.41 -13.75 3.06
N ASP A 29 3.60 -12.86 3.64
CA ASP A 29 2.27 -12.53 3.11
C ASP A 29 2.20 -11.25 2.26
N VAL A 30 3.36 -10.69 1.91
CA VAL A 30 3.43 -9.44 1.12
C VAL A 30 2.79 -9.62 -0.26
N THR A 31 2.95 -10.77 -0.91
CA THR A 31 2.41 -11.00 -2.26
C THR A 31 0.88 -10.87 -2.31
N LEU A 32 0.17 -11.41 -1.31
CA LEU A 32 -1.29 -11.31 -1.24
C LEU A 32 -1.73 -9.85 -1.05
N LEU A 33 -1.06 -9.13 -0.14
CA LEU A 33 -1.31 -7.71 0.09
C LEU A 33 -1.17 -6.89 -1.20
N TYR A 34 -0.11 -7.15 -1.96
CA TYR A 34 0.12 -6.49 -3.24
C TYR A 34 -0.99 -6.75 -4.24
N SER A 35 -1.43 -8.01 -4.36
CA SER A 35 -2.54 -8.37 -5.26
C SER A 35 -3.83 -7.65 -4.89
N GLN A 36 -4.12 -7.51 -3.59
CA GLN A 36 -5.28 -6.75 -3.10
C GLN A 36 -5.16 -5.25 -3.41
N LEU A 37 -4.00 -4.64 -3.15
CA LEU A 37 -3.78 -3.22 -3.42
C LEU A 37 -3.87 -2.90 -4.93
N LYS A 38 -3.40 -3.79 -5.80
CA LYS A 38 -3.50 -3.60 -7.26
C LYS A 38 -4.93 -3.61 -7.81
N GLN A 39 -5.92 -4.03 -7.02
CA GLN A 39 -7.33 -3.90 -7.41
C GLN A 39 -7.84 -2.45 -7.28
N PHE A 40 -7.18 -1.63 -6.46
CA PHE A 40 -7.61 -0.27 -6.11
C PHE A 40 -6.68 0.81 -6.67
N PHE A 41 -5.49 0.44 -7.12
CA PHE A 41 -4.45 1.39 -7.54
C PHE A 41 -3.76 0.88 -8.81
N GLU A 42 -3.56 1.78 -9.77
CA GLU A 42 -2.89 1.43 -11.03
C GLU A 42 -1.42 1.02 -10.81
N LEU A 43 -0.73 1.67 -9.88
CA LEU A 43 0.69 1.43 -9.63
C LEU A 43 0.97 1.20 -8.14
N VAL A 44 1.44 0.00 -7.81
CA VAL A 44 1.84 -0.40 -6.46
C VAL A 44 3.32 -0.77 -6.45
N THR A 45 4.12 -0.02 -5.72
CA THR A 45 5.57 -0.25 -5.57
C THR A 45 5.94 -0.39 -4.09
N VAL A 46 7.08 -1.01 -3.79
CA VAL A 46 7.66 -0.97 -2.44
C VAL A 46 9.02 -0.33 -2.48
N SER A 47 9.23 0.55 -1.51
CA SER A 47 10.48 1.26 -1.31
C SER A 47 10.98 1.03 0.11
N LYS A 48 12.28 0.72 0.23
CA LYS A 48 13.01 0.81 1.50
C LYS A 48 13.97 1.99 1.38
N PRO A 49 13.60 3.19 1.86
CA PRO A 49 14.43 4.38 1.71
C PRO A 49 15.73 4.24 2.49
N ARG A 50 16.79 4.96 2.06
CA ARG A 50 18.13 4.92 2.68
C ARG A 50 18.14 5.30 4.17
N SER A 51 17.17 6.09 4.62
CA SER A 51 16.98 6.45 6.02
C SER A 51 16.46 5.29 6.89
N SER A 52 15.98 4.19 6.29
CA SER A 52 15.55 3.00 7.02
C SER A 52 16.75 2.20 7.51
N ARG A 53 16.68 1.68 8.73
CA ARG A 53 17.69 0.73 9.25
C ARG A 53 17.83 -0.46 8.30
N ASN A 54 19.07 -0.80 7.93
CA ASN A 54 19.35 -1.92 7.03
C ASN A 54 18.92 -3.27 7.63
N SER A 55 19.09 -3.42 8.95
CA SER A 55 18.69 -4.63 9.69
C SER A 55 17.18 -4.83 9.83
N SER A 56 16.38 -3.80 9.59
CA SER A 56 14.92 -3.90 9.68
C SER A 56 14.34 -4.54 8.41
N ILE A 57 13.31 -5.36 8.53
CA ILE A 57 12.53 -5.84 7.37
C ILE A 57 11.46 -4.83 6.93
N GLU A 58 11.39 -3.68 7.60
CA GLU A 58 10.44 -2.63 7.26
C GLU A 58 10.71 -2.01 5.89
N ALA A 59 9.62 -1.71 5.20
CA ALA A 59 9.58 -0.97 3.96
C ALA A 59 8.28 -0.17 3.89
N PHE A 60 8.08 0.57 2.80
CA PHE A 60 6.86 1.30 2.52
C PHE A 60 6.25 0.79 1.23
N VAL A 61 4.95 0.54 1.24
CA VAL A 61 4.18 0.37 0.02
C VAL A 61 3.68 1.73 -0.45
N ILE A 62 3.83 2.01 -1.73
CA ILE A 62 3.45 3.26 -2.38
C ILE A 62 2.44 2.88 -3.47
N CYS A 63 1.18 3.24 -3.24
CA CYS A 63 0.06 2.96 -4.13
C CYS A 63 -0.40 4.27 -4.77
N GLN A 64 -0.31 4.36 -6.09
CA GLN A 64 -0.57 5.58 -6.86
C GLN A 64 -1.75 5.37 -7.79
N ASN A 65 -2.41 6.49 -8.12
CA ASN A 65 -3.60 6.55 -8.96
C ASN A 65 -4.70 5.65 -8.41
N TYR A 66 -5.26 6.04 -7.26
CA TYR A 66 -6.43 5.37 -6.71
C TYR A 66 -7.58 5.40 -7.71
N THR A 67 -8.09 4.22 -8.03
CA THR A 67 -9.32 4.03 -8.78
C THR A 67 -10.34 3.49 -7.79
N ALA A 68 -11.26 4.34 -7.34
CA ALA A 68 -12.47 3.82 -6.71
C ALA A 68 -13.07 2.86 -7.72
N ALA A 69 -13.25 1.60 -7.33
CA ALA A 69 -13.89 0.62 -8.19
C ALA A 69 -15.25 1.20 -8.59
N SER A 70 -15.34 1.73 -9.79
CA SER A 70 -16.58 2.10 -10.44
C SER A 70 -17.24 0.78 -10.78
N TRP A 71 -18.05 0.30 -9.84
CA TRP A 71 -19.11 -0.65 -10.14
C TRP A 71 -20.09 0.00 -11.12
#